data_AF-A0A8H7GRE0-F1
#
_entry.id   AF-A0A8H7GRE0-F1
#
_cell.length_a   1.000
_cell.length_b   1.000
_cell.length_c   1.000
_cell.angle_alpha   90.00
_cell.angle_beta   90.00
_cell.angle_gamma   90.00
#
_symmetry.space_group_name_H-M   'P 1'
#
loop_
_entity.id
_entity.type
_entity.pdbx_description
1 polymer ?
#
loop_
_entity_poly.entity_id
_entity_poly.type
_entity_poly.pdbx_seq_one_letter_code
_entity_poly.pdbx_strand_id
1 'polypeptide(L)'
;MRISPSETDEDTELVYVTSPSFIISIKVSVNDNLLEEEGTLNLLQRQLENAPIWKHLMFSIVSAPVSDDVRGDLQLILRCDLIHPILPDLAHAKNVRFLQLLAIRFENWSPHSAIYFEDIFDNFQYLLTSLMLNLEFKYPLVFSYYGKQFVKVNYKSLIKNTTLFATPLDNKSIPDHNKILSAVLRRLQRAILFEFNTLNVMKECDIRPWQALLCRQHQIARVGPDSKKSIKHKGFDLRPLCKDLLAAAKK
;
A
#
# COMPACT_ATOMS: atom_id res chain seq x y z
N MET A 1 -3.68 -11.93 -44.13
CA MET A 1 -4.13 -12.81 -43.04
C MET A 1 -3.47 -12.30 -41.76
N ARG A 2 -4.15 -11.41 -41.03
CA ARG A 2 -3.64 -10.83 -39.78
C ARG A 2 -4.10 -11.75 -38.66
N ILE A 3 -3.16 -12.42 -38.02
CA ILE A 3 -3.40 -13.15 -36.78
C ILE A 3 -3.64 -12.09 -35.72
N SER A 4 -4.90 -11.97 -35.30
CA SER A 4 -5.29 -11.24 -34.09
C SER A 4 -4.55 -11.82 -32.89
N PRO A 5 -3.96 -11.00 -31.99
CA PRO A 5 -3.52 -11.51 -30.71
C PRO A 5 -4.77 -11.93 -29.94
N SER A 6 -4.83 -13.21 -29.60
CA SER A 6 -5.85 -13.81 -28.74
C SER A 6 -5.88 -13.09 -27.39
N GLU A 7 -7.06 -12.57 -27.04
CA GLU A 7 -7.43 -12.10 -25.71
C GLU A 7 -7.48 -13.29 -24.73
N THR A 8 -6.33 -13.81 -24.34
CA THR A 8 -6.23 -14.81 -23.27
C THR A 8 -4.94 -14.52 -22.50
N ASP A 9 -5.02 -13.53 -21.62
CA ASP A 9 -4.26 -13.41 -20.37
C ASP A 9 -4.68 -12.08 -19.71
N GLU A 10 -5.92 -12.02 -19.20
CA GLU A 10 -6.24 -11.06 -18.14
C GLU A 10 -5.56 -11.55 -16.84
N ASP A 11 -4.26 -11.29 -16.72
CA ASP A 11 -3.60 -11.14 -15.43
C ASP A 11 -4.42 -10.13 -14.62
N THR A 12 -5.32 -10.66 -13.78
CA THR A 12 -6.28 -9.86 -13.02
C THR A 12 -5.55 -9.25 -11.85
N GLU A 13 -4.75 -8.22 -12.15
CA GLU A 13 -4.02 -7.44 -11.16
C GLU A 13 -5.00 -6.96 -10.08
N LEU A 14 -4.85 -7.55 -8.89
CA LEU A 14 -5.68 -7.24 -7.74
C LEU A 14 -5.36 -5.83 -7.25
N VAL A 15 -6.41 -5.09 -6.93
CA VAL A 15 -6.31 -3.74 -6.37
C VAL A 15 -6.76 -3.80 -4.93
N TYR A 16 -5.90 -3.33 -4.02
CA TYR A 16 -6.21 -3.29 -2.60
C TYR A 16 -6.62 -1.88 -2.19
N VAL A 17 -7.74 -1.78 -1.50
CA VAL A 17 -8.24 -0.54 -0.89
C VAL A 17 -8.56 -0.80 0.58
N THR A 18 -8.75 0.23 1.38
CA THR A 18 -9.10 0.08 2.80
C THR A 18 -10.55 -0.37 2.95
N SER A 19 -10.83 -1.24 3.91
CA SER A 19 -12.21 -1.46 4.41
C SER A 19 -12.80 -0.17 5.02
N PRO A 20 -14.13 -0.13 5.29
CA PRO A 20 -14.75 0.99 6.02
C PRO A 20 -14.07 1.29 7.36
N SER A 21 -13.66 0.24 8.08
CA SER A 21 -12.88 0.28 9.31
C SER A 21 -11.67 -0.62 9.13
N PHE A 22 -10.49 -0.01 9.02
CA PHE A 22 -9.20 -0.68 8.84
C PHE A 22 -8.47 -0.71 10.19
N ILE A 23 -8.08 -1.89 10.63
CA ILE A 23 -7.46 -2.10 11.94
C ILE A 23 -5.95 -2.28 11.77
N ILE A 24 -5.16 -1.56 12.54
CA ILE A 24 -3.75 -1.86 12.76
C ILE A 24 -3.62 -2.40 14.18
N SER A 25 -3.13 -3.63 14.32
CA SER A 25 -2.87 -4.26 15.61
C SER A 25 -1.37 -4.47 15.73
N ILE A 26 -0.78 -4.03 16.84
CA ILE A 26 0.66 -4.07 17.08
C ILE A 26 0.93 -4.80 18.38
N LYS A 27 1.65 -5.91 18.28
CA LYS A 27 2.21 -6.64 19.42
C LYS A 27 3.61 -6.16 19.68
N VAL A 28 3.88 -5.72 20.90
CA VAL A 28 5.21 -5.24 21.32
C VAL A 28 5.86 -6.30 22.19
N SER A 29 7.07 -6.69 21.83
CA SER A 29 7.90 -7.60 22.62
C SER A 29 9.29 -7.03 22.80
N VAL A 30 9.84 -7.20 23.99
CA VAL A 30 11.16 -6.70 24.39
C VAL A 30 11.94 -7.87 24.99
N ASN A 31 13.08 -8.21 24.39
CA ASN A 31 13.88 -9.39 24.79
C ASN A 31 13.01 -10.65 24.91
N ASP A 32 12.23 -10.94 23.87
CA ASP A 32 11.24 -12.03 23.74
C ASP A 32 10.06 -12.02 24.72
N ASN A 33 9.99 -11.04 25.64
CA ASN A 33 8.88 -10.88 26.56
C ASN A 33 7.81 -9.95 25.98
N LEU A 34 6.54 -10.34 26.03
CA LEU A 34 5.44 -9.45 25.65
C LEU A 34 5.43 -8.26 26.60
N LEU A 35 5.35 -7.05 26.06
CA LEU A 35 5.19 -5.87 26.87
C LEU A 35 3.73 -5.81 27.36
N GLU A 36 3.52 -6.16 28.63
CA GLU A 36 2.19 -6.16 29.27
C GLU A 36 2.02 -4.98 30.25
N GLU A 37 3.06 -4.18 30.44
CA GLU A 37 3.02 -3.03 31.36
C GLU A 37 2.05 -1.97 30.85
N GLU A 38 0.92 -1.84 31.55
CA GLU A 38 -0.20 -0.97 31.17
C GLU A 38 0.20 0.50 30.99
N GLY A 39 1.08 1.02 31.85
CA GLY A 39 1.56 2.41 31.76
C GLY A 39 2.33 2.67 30.46
N THR A 40 3.23 1.76 30.10
CA THR A 40 4.08 1.86 28.91
C THR A 40 3.27 1.65 27.64
N LEU A 41 2.37 0.66 27.61
CA LEU A 41 1.46 0.43 26.49
C LEU A 41 0.53 1.62 26.25
N ASN A 42 -0.04 2.21 27.31
CA ASN A 42 -0.90 3.39 27.20
C ASN A 42 -0.15 4.60 26.63
N LEU A 43 1.12 4.77 27.00
CA LEU A 43 1.97 5.83 26.47
C LEU A 43 2.24 5.61 24.96
N LEU A 44 2.59 4.39 24.56
CA LEU A 44 2.77 4.03 23.15
C LEU A 44 1.48 4.22 22.34
N GLN A 45 0.33 3.79 22.86
CA GLN A 45 -0.98 3.94 22.22
C GLN A 45 -1.28 5.41 21.94
N ARG A 46 -1.10 6.29 22.93
CA ARG A 46 -1.33 7.74 22.77
C ARG A 46 -0.38 8.35 21.73
N GLN A 47 0.89 7.95 21.72
CA GLN A 47 1.84 8.45 20.72
C GLN A 47 1.47 7.97 19.30
N LEU A 48 1.03 6.72 19.19
CA LEU A 48 0.56 6.15 17.93
C LEU A 48 -0.68 6.88 17.41
N GLU A 49 -1.68 7.12 18.26
CA GLU A 49 -2.90 7.87 17.89
C GLU A 49 -2.60 9.31 17.47
N ASN A 50 -1.66 9.97 18.15
CA ASN A 50 -1.30 11.37 17.85
C ASN A 50 -0.32 11.51 16.68
N ALA A 51 0.15 10.41 16.10
CA ALA A 51 1.14 10.47 15.03
C ALA A 51 0.57 11.19 13.79
N PRO A 52 1.27 12.21 13.25
CA PRO A 52 0.77 13.01 12.12
C PRO A 52 0.67 12.23 10.81
N ILE A 53 1.34 11.07 10.73
CA ILE A 53 1.36 10.20 9.55
C ILE A 53 -0.05 9.77 9.13
N TRP A 54 -0.97 9.50 10.07
CA TRP A 54 -2.33 9.06 9.76
C TRP A 54 -3.09 10.12 9.00
N LYS A 55 -3.03 11.36 9.48
CA LYS A 55 -3.65 12.51 8.82
C LYS A 55 -3.02 12.77 7.44
N HIS A 56 -1.69 12.67 7.32
CA HIS A 56 -1.01 12.80 6.03
C HIS A 56 -1.47 11.73 5.02
N LEU A 57 -1.73 10.51 5.49
CA LEU A 57 -2.28 9.43 4.69
C LEU A 57 -3.81 9.47 4.53
N MET A 58 -4.45 10.58 4.91
CA MET A 58 -5.90 10.79 4.84
C MET A 58 -6.70 9.74 5.60
N PHE A 59 -6.18 9.32 6.76
CA PHE A 59 -6.88 8.50 7.72
C PHE A 59 -7.39 9.34 8.89
N SER A 60 -8.64 9.10 9.27
CA SER A 60 -9.22 9.49 10.54
C SER A 60 -9.22 8.31 11.49
N ILE A 61 -8.93 8.55 12.77
CA ILE A 61 -9.03 7.53 13.82
C ILE A 61 -10.52 7.44 14.23
N VAL A 62 -11.07 6.23 14.20
CA VAL A 62 -12.51 5.98 14.40
C VAL A 62 -12.85 5.67 15.86
N SER A 63 -11.87 5.22 16.65
CA SER A 63 -12.08 4.83 18.06
C SER A 63 -10.86 5.14 18.92
N ALA A 64 -11.10 5.49 20.18
CA ALA A 64 -10.16 5.43 21.31
C ALA A 64 -10.94 5.04 22.58
N PRO A 65 -10.37 4.41 23.62
CA PRO A 65 -9.31 3.40 23.67
C PRO A 65 -9.88 1.96 23.84
N VAL A 66 -8.99 0.99 23.71
CA VAL A 66 -9.04 -0.47 23.99
C VAL A 66 -10.30 -0.99 24.71
N SER A 67 -10.98 -1.96 24.07
CA SER A 67 -11.87 -2.92 24.75
C SER A 67 -11.05 -3.83 25.67
N ASP A 68 -11.54 -4.08 26.89
CA ASP A 68 -10.92 -4.89 27.95
C ASP A 68 -10.43 -6.31 27.54
N ASP A 69 -10.79 -6.79 26.35
CA ASP A 69 -10.57 -8.17 25.90
C ASP A 69 -9.25 -8.43 25.15
N VAL A 70 -8.39 -7.44 24.89
CA VAL A 70 -7.08 -7.66 24.24
C VAL A 70 -5.94 -7.04 25.05
N ARG A 71 -5.63 -7.66 26.20
CA ARG A 71 -4.42 -7.32 26.97
C ARG A 71 -3.17 -7.56 26.10
N GLY A 72 -2.31 -6.54 25.98
CA GLY A 72 -0.98 -6.64 25.37
C GLY A 72 -0.84 -6.16 23.92
N ASP A 73 -1.93 -5.76 23.25
CA ASP A 73 -1.87 -5.28 21.85
C ASP A 73 -2.24 -3.79 21.77
N LEU A 74 -1.42 -3.00 21.06
CA LEU A 74 -1.81 -1.66 20.64
C LEU A 74 -2.76 -1.79 19.45
N GLN A 75 -3.88 -1.07 19.46
CA GLN A 75 -4.88 -1.14 18.39
C GLN A 75 -5.27 0.23 17.88
N LEU A 76 -5.24 0.39 16.57
CA LEU A 76 -5.65 1.62 15.89
C LEU A 76 -6.70 1.29 14.84
N ILE A 77 -7.91 1.83 15.01
CA ILE A 77 -8.98 1.71 14.02
C ILE A 77 -9.03 2.98 13.19
N LEU A 78 -8.78 2.82 11.90
CA LEU A 78 -8.64 3.89 10.94
C LEU A 78 -9.74 3.82 9.87
N ARG A 79 -10.19 4.99 9.43
CA ARG A 79 -11.04 5.17 8.25
C ARG A 79 -10.31 6.03 7.23
N CYS A 80 -10.17 5.56 6.00
CA CYS A 80 -9.59 6.38 4.94
C CYS A 80 -10.65 7.34 4.39
N ASP A 81 -10.52 8.64 4.68
CA ASP A 81 -11.53 9.63 4.29
C ASP A 81 -11.62 9.83 2.77
N LEU A 82 -10.59 9.43 2.03
CA LEU A 82 -10.58 9.47 0.56
C LEU A 82 -11.37 8.34 -0.09
N ILE A 83 -11.22 7.11 0.43
CA ILE A 83 -11.80 5.90 -0.15
C ILE A 83 -13.18 5.61 0.45
N HIS A 84 -13.40 5.95 1.71
CA HIS A 84 -14.64 5.65 2.43
C HIS A 84 -15.92 6.07 1.68
N PRO A 85 -16.02 7.28 1.10
CA PRO A 85 -17.24 7.71 0.42
C PRO A 85 -17.63 6.86 -0.79
N ILE A 86 -16.70 6.07 -1.33
CA ILE A 86 -16.83 5.41 -2.64
C ILE A 86 -16.76 3.88 -2.53
N LEU A 87 -16.69 3.37 -1.30
CA LEU A 87 -16.76 1.95 -1.02
C LEU A 87 -17.99 1.25 -1.63
N PRO A 88 -19.20 1.86 -1.67
CA PRO A 88 -20.36 1.23 -2.30
C PRO A 88 -20.12 0.94 -3.79
N ASP A 89 -19.51 1.88 -4.52
CA ASP A 89 -19.20 1.72 -5.93
C ASP A 89 -18.13 0.63 -6.16
N LEU A 90 -17.21 0.49 -5.21
CA LEU A 90 -16.12 -0.49 -5.26
C LEU A 90 -16.55 -1.92 -4.92
N ALA A 91 -17.64 -2.10 -4.18
CA ALA A 91 -18.10 -3.41 -3.69
C ALA A 91 -18.42 -4.39 -4.83
N HIS A 92 -18.75 -3.89 -6.01
CA HIS A 92 -19.14 -4.69 -7.16
C HIS A 92 -17.98 -5.01 -8.13
N ALA A 93 -16.79 -4.44 -7.92
CA ALA A 93 -15.63 -4.65 -8.78
C ALA A 93 -14.90 -5.97 -8.43
N LYS A 94 -14.86 -6.92 -9.37
CA LYS A 94 -14.32 -8.28 -9.15
C LYS A 94 -12.85 -8.34 -8.72
N ASN A 95 -12.03 -7.37 -9.14
CA ASN A 95 -10.58 -7.32 -8.86
C ASN A 95 -10.22 -6.44 -7.65
N VAL A 96 -11.20 -5.86 -6.94
CA VAL A 96 -10.95 -5.06 -5.75
C VAL A 96 -10.96 -5.97 -4.52
N ARG A 97 -10.01 -5.74 -3.61
CA ARG A 97 -9.91 -6.41 -2.32
C ARG A 97 -9.81 -5.36 -1.22
N PHE A 98 -10.45 -5.64 -0.09
CA PHE A 98 -10.48 -4.73 1.05
C PHE A 98 -9.48 -5.21 2.10
N LEU A 99 -8.52 -4.35 2.42
CA LEU A 99 -7.59 -4.56 3.52
C LEU A 99 -8.30 -4.19 4.83
N GLN A 100 -8.53 -5.20 5.67
CA GLN A 100 -9.26 -5.06 6.93
C GLN A 100 -8.35 -4.96 8.15
N LEU A 101 -7.27 -5.74 8.17
CA LEU A 101 -6.37 -5.85 9.31
C LEU A 101 -4.91 -5.83 8.83
N LEU A 102 -4.09 -5.04 9.50
CA LEU A 102 -2.63 -5.11 9.45
C LEU A 102 -2.13 -5.48 10.84
N ALA A 103 -1.74 -6.74 11.00
CA ALA A 103 -1.11 -7.23 12.22
C ALA A 103 0.41 -7.02 12.12
N ILE A 104 0.98 -6.35 13.12
CA ILE A 104 2.40 -6.02 13.22
C ILE A 104 2.93 -6.64 14.51
N ARG A 105 4.08 -7.29 14.42
CA ARG A 105 4.85 -7.69 15.60
C ARG A 105 6.12 -6.85 15.63
N PHE A 106 6.26 -6.05 16.68
CA PHE A 106 7.45 -5.26 16.95
C PHE A 106 8.26 -5.98 18.02
N GLU A 107 9.46 -6.40 17.64
CA GLU A 107 10.40 -7.10 18.52
C GLU A 107 11.61 -6.18 18.71
N ASN A 108 11.84 -5.75 19.95
CA ASN A 108 13.00 -4.95 20.32
C ASN A 108 13.96 -5.79 21.14
N TRP A 109 15.18 -5.93 20.66
CA TRP A 109 16.25 -6.65 21.35
C TRP A 109 17.25 -5.66 21.90
N SER A 110 17.49 -5.72 23.21
CA SER A 110 18.50 -4.91 23.89
C SER A 110 19.36 -5.78 24.80
N PRO A 111 20.70 -5.67 24.73
CA PRO A 111 21.60 -6.37 25.64
C PRO A 111 21.63 -5.76 27.05
N HIS A 112 20.95 -4.62 27.27
CA HIS A 112 20.95 -3.91 28.55
C HIS A 112 19.85 -4.42 29.48
N SER A 113 20.12 -4.43 30.79
CA SER A 113 19.16 -4.84 31.82
C SER A 113 18.04 -3.82 32.05
N ALA A 114 18.28 -2.56 31.70
CA ALA A 114 17.29 -1.48 31.71
C ALA A 114 17.13 -0.94 30.29
N ILE A 115 15.88 -0.70 29.90
CA ILE A 115 15.53 -0.17 28.58
C ILE A 115 14.66 1.04 28.82
N TYR A 116 15.04 2.17 28.23
CA TYR A 116 14.28 3.41 28.36
C TYR A 116 13.15 3.45 27.34
N PHE A 117 12.05 4.11 27.71
CA PHE A 117 10.90 4.28 26.82
C PHE A 117 11.29 4.99 25.52
N GLU A 118 12.15 6.01 25.61
CA GLU A 118 12.62 6.79 24.46
C GLU A 118 13.31 5.88 23.42
N ASP A 119 14.18 4.97 23.87
CA ASP A 119 14.85 4.00 22.98
C ASP A 119 13.85 3.07 22.29
N ILE A 120 12.85 2.57 23.01
CA ILE A 120 11.80 1.71 22.44
C ILE A 120 11.01 2.50 21.39
N PHE A 121 10.64 3.74 21.71
CA PHE A 121 9.82 4.58 20.87
C PHE A 121 10.54 5.00 19.58
N ASP A 122 11.82 5.40 19.67
CA ASP A 122 12.62 5.78 18.51
C ASP A 122 12.83 4.59 17.56
N ASN A 123 13.14 3.40 18.11
CA ASN A 123 13.23 2.16 17.34
C ASN A 123 11.89 1.80 16.68
N PHE A 124 10.80 1.94 17.42
CA PHE A 124 9.46 1.71 16.91
C PHE A 124 9.12 2.67 15.77
N GLN A 125 9.39 3.97 15.93
CA GLN A 125 9.13 4.98 14.91
C GLN A 125 9.97 4.73 13.65
N TYR A 126 11.24 4.37 13.81
CA TYR A 126 12.13 4.03 12.71
C TYR A 126 11.61 2.82 11.92
N LEU A 127 11.30 1.71 12.61
CA LEU A 127 10.81 0.49 11.97
C LEU A 127 9.43 0.68 11.36
N LEU A 128 8.53 1.42 12.02
CA LEU A 128 7.22 1.74 11.47
C LEU A 128 7.34 2.58 10.19
N THR A 129 8.24 3.56 10.16
CA THR A 129 8.49 4.38 8.96
C THR A 129 9.04 3.52 7.81
N SER A 130 9.99 2.63 8.11
CA SER A 130 10.52 1.67 7.13
C SER A 130 9.44 0.73 6.60
N LEU A 131 8.58 0.21 7.49
CA LEU A 131 7.44 -0.61 7.12
C LEU A 131 6.46 0.15 6.21
N MET A 132 6.17 1.41 6.51
CA MET A 132 5.26 2.23 5.71
C MET A 132 5.74 2.42 4.27
N LEU A 133 7.06 2.56 4.05
CA LEU A 133 7.62 2.60 2.70
C LEU A 133 7.42 1.29 1.93
N ASN A 134 7.56 0.15 2.60
CA ASN A 134 7.29 -1.16 1.99
C ASN A 134 5.79 -1.34 1.71
N LEU A 135 4.94 -0.89 2.62
CA LEU A 135 3.49 -0.92 2.46
C LEU A 135 2.99 0.01 1.36
N GLU A 136 3.64 1.15 1.14
CA GLU A 136 3.36 2.04 -0.01
C GLU A 136 3.62 1.33 -1.34
N PHE A 137 4.68 0.52 -1.42
CA PHE A 137 4.95 -0.29 -2.61
C PHE A 137 3.92 -1.42 -2.80
N LYS A 138 3.57 -2.13 -1.72
CA LYS A 138 2.65 -3.29 -1.80
C LYS A 138 1.18 -2.91 -1.97
N TYR A 139 0.74 -1.85 -1.30
CA TYR A 139 -0.64 -1.38 -1.27
C TYR A 139 -0.70 0.14 -1.51
N PRO A 140 -0.39 0.59 -2.74
CA PRO A 140 -0.22 2.00 -3.05
C PRO A 140 -1.48 2.84 -2.80
N LEU A 141 -2.67 2.32 -3.06
CA LEU A 141 -3.92 3.05 -2.78
C LEU A 141 -4.23 3.16 -1.27
N VAL A 142 -3.59 2.34 -0.44
CA VAL A 142 -3.77 2.32 1.01
C VAL A 142 -2.73 3.19 1.72
N PHE A 143 -1.46 3.11 1.32
CA PHE A 143 -0.35 3.74 2.06
C PHE A 143 0.44 4.78 1.26
N SER A 144 0.18 4.99 -0.04
CA SER A 144 0.90 6.03 -0.78
C SER A 144 0.39 7.42 -0.46
N TYR A 145 1.26 8.25 0.11
CA TYR A 145 0.97 9.68 0.31
C TYR A 145 0.73 10.38 -1.03
N TYR A 146 1.70 10.30 -1.94
CA TYR A 146 1.62 10.97 -3.24
C TYR A 146 0.49 10.40 -4.09
N GLY A 147 0.29 9.09 -4.04
CA GLY A 147 -0.81 8.46 -4.74
C GLY A 147 -2.18 8.94 -4.29
N LYS A 148 -2.40 9.05 -2.98
CA LYS A 148 -3.65 9.61 -2.45
C LYS A 148 -3.85 11.09 -2.78
N GLN A 149 -2.79 11.89 -2.79
CA GLN A 149 -2.88 13.29 -3.25
C GLN A 149 -3.26 13.37 -4.73
N PHE A 150 -2.64 12.54 -5.57
CA PHE A 150 -2.97 12.46 -7.00
C PHE A 150 -4.43 12.06 -7.21
N VAL A 151 -4.92 11.06 -6.47
CA VAL A 151 -6.33 10.66 -6.49
C VAL A 151 -7.21 11.82 -6.07
N LYS A 152 -6.95 12.44 -4.92
CA LYS A 152 -7.76 13.55 -4.38
C LYS A 152 -7.92 14.70 -5.37
N VAL A 153 -6.85 15.09 -6.08
CA VAL A 153 -6.88 16.16 -7.08
C VAL A 153 -7.71 15.76 -8.30
N ASN A 154 -7.56 14.51 -8.77
CA ASN A 154 -8.18 14.03 -10.00
C ASN A 154 -9.53 13.36 -9.81
N TYR A 155 -9.98 13.22 -8.56
CA TYR A 155 -11.09 12.33 -8.19
C TYR A 155 -12.40 12.66 -8.92
N LYS A 156 -12.78 13.94 -8.93
CA LYS A 156 -13.99 14.43 -9.60
C LYS A 156 -13.97 14.17 -11.10
N SER A 157 -12.81 14.38 -11.73
CA SER A 157 -12.61 14.13 -13.16
C SER A 157 -12.65 12.63 -13.47
N LEU A 158 -12.08 11.79 -12.59
CA LEU A 158 -12.12 10.34 -12.73
C LEU A 158 -13.54 9.79 -12.65
N ILE A 159 -14.37 10.21 -11.68
CA ILE A 159 -15.77 9.79 -11.60
C ILE A 159 -16.54 10.23 -12.84
N LYS A 160 -16.47 11.51 -13.21
CA LYS A 160 -17.19 12.06 -14.36
C LYS A 160 -16.82 11.33 -15.66
N ASN A 161 -15.55 11.00 -15.83
CA ASN A 161 -15.10 10.24 -16.98
C ASN A 161 -15.55 8.79 -16.91
N THR A 162 -15.55 8.17 -15.72
CA THR A 162 -16.02 6.78 -15.54
C THR A 162 -17.50 6.66 -15.91
N THR A 163 -18.34 7.61 -15.51
CA THR A 163 -19.77 7.62 -15.88
C THR A 163 -19.96 7.85 -17.38
N LEU A 164 -19.23 8.80 -17.98
CA LEU A 164 -19.25 9.03 -19.43
C LEU A 164 -18.80 7.81 -20.24
N PHE A 165 -17.70 7.16 -19.84
CA PHE A 165 -17.19 5.96 -20.51
C PHE A 165 -18.06 4.74 -20.27
N ALA A 166 -18.79 4.67 -19.15
CA ALA A 166 -19.76 3.62 -18.88
C ALA A 166 -21.01 3.74 -19.73
N THR A 167 -21.30 4.92 -20.28
CA THR A 167 -22.54 5.15 -21.04
C THR A 167 -22.30 4.81 -22.51
N PRO A 168 -22.89 3.72 -23.03
CA PRO A 168 -22.68 3.31 -24.41
C PRO A 168 -23.36 4.28 -25.39
N LEU A 169 -22.67 4.64 -26.46
CA LEU A 169 -23.12 5.63 -27.46
C LEU A 169 -24.38 5.19 -28.22
N ASP A 170 -24.60 3.88 -28.26
CA ASP A 170 -25.64 3.21 -29.01
C ASP A 170 -26.94 3.00 -28.22
N ASN A 171 -27.02 3.42 -26.94
CA ASN A 171 -28.20 3.30 -26.05
C ASN A 171 -28.80 1.88 -25.92
N LYS A 172 -28.20 0.87 -26.53
CA LYS A 172 -28.70 -0.52 -26.61
C LYS A 172 -28.06 -1.43 -25.57
N SER A 173 -26.90 -1.08 -25.05
CA SER A 173 -26.18 -1.86 -24.05
C SER A 173 -26.32 -1.26 -22.66
N ILE A 174 -26.28 -2.11 -21.63
CA ILE A 174 -26.35 -1.67 -20.24
C ILE A 174 -24.96 -1.14 -19.84
N PRO A 175 -24.87 0.05 -19.23
CA PRO A 175 -23.62 0.60 -18.73
C PRO A 175 -22.88 -0.32 -17.74
N ASP A 176 -21.69 -0.79 -18.09
CA ASP A 176 -20.83 -1.61 -17.21
C ASP A 176 -19.87 -0.73 -16.39
N HIS A 177 -20.45 -0.02 -15.41
CA HIS A 177 -19.73 0.87 -14.51
C HIS A 177 -18.63 0.15 -13.72
N ASN A 178 -18.85 -1.11 -13.37
CA ASN A 178 -17.94 -1.89 -12.52
C ASN A 178 -16.65 -2.27 -13.25
N LYS A 179 -16.76 -2.67 -14.53
CA LYS A 179 -15.59 -2.98 -15.36
C LYS A 179 -14.72 -1.75 -15.62
N ILE A 180 -15.34 -0.59 -15.80
CA ILE A 180 -14.61 0.66 -16.06
C ILE A 180 -13.96 1.18 -14.77
N LEU A 181 -14.68 1.15 -13.65
CA LEU A 181 -14.11 1.52 -12.35
C LEU A 181 -12.89 0.63 -12.00
N SER A 182 -13.00 -0.67 -12.25
CA SER A 182 -11.89 -1.63 -12.14
C SER A 182 -10.68 -1.26 -13.00
N ALA A 183 -10.90 -0.87 -14.26
CA ALA A 183 -9.84 -0.47 -15.18
C ALA A 183 -9.18 0.86 -14.77
N VAL A 184 -10.00 1.82 -14.31
CA VAL A 184 -9.53 3.12 -13.80
C VAL A 184 -8.66 2.93 -12.58
N LEU A 185 -9.08 2.11 -11.61
CA LEU A 185 -8.29 1.80 -10.42
C LEU A 185 -6.97 1.12 -10.74
N ARG A 186 -6.95 0.17 -11.68
CA ARG A 186 -5.70 -0.46 -12.15
C ARG A 186 -4.75 0.56 -12.75
N ARG A 187 -5.26 1.43 -13.63
CA ARG A 187 -4.45 2.48 -14.25
C ARG A 187 -3.90 3.46 -13.21
N LEU A 188 -4.71 3.78 -12.21
CA LEU A 188 -4.33 4.64 -11.09
C LEU A 188 -3.25 3.99 -10.23
N GLN A 189 -3.41 2.73 -9.82
CA GLN A 189 -2.39 1.96 -9.09
C GLN A 189 -1.05 1.96 -9.83
N ARG A 190 -1.07 1.71 -11.15
CA ARG A 190 0.14 1.73 -11.99
C ARG A 190 0.78 3.12 -12.05
N ALA A 191 -0.02 4.18 -12.16
CA ALA A 191 0.49 5.56 -12.15
C ALA A 191 1.16 5.88 -10.81
N ILE A 192 0.55 5.50 -9.69
CA ILE A 192 1.12 5.69 -8.34
C ILE A 192 2.45 4.93 -8.20
N LEU A 193 2.49 3.67 -8.64
CA LEU A 193 3.72 2.86 -8.59
C LEU A 193 4.81 3.42 -9.50
N PHE A 194 4.45 3.97 -10.66
CA PHE A 194 5.40 4.62 -11.57
C PHE A 194 6.02 5.85 -10.92
N GLU A 195 5.22 6.72 -10.30
CA GLU A 195 5.70 7.89 -9.57
C GLU A 195 6.56 7.50 -8.37
N PHE A 196 6.12 6.53 -7.56
CA PHE A 196 6.90 5.99 -6.44
C PHE A 196 8.28 5.48 -6.88
N ASN A 197 8.33 4.74 -8.01
CA ASN A 197 9.58 4.27 -8.57
C ASN A 197 10.46 5.41 -9.08
N THR A 198 9.87 6.42 -9.72
CA THR A 198 10.59 7.59 -10.24
C THR A 198 11.21 8.39 -9.10
N LEU A 199 10.45 8.69 -8.05
CA LEU A 199 10.93 9.38 -6.86
C LEU A 199 12.05 8.60 -6.15
N ASN A 200 11.94 7.28 -6.05
CA ASN A 200 13.00 6.45 -5.48
C ASN A 200 14.29 6.49 -6.32
N VAL A 201 14.17 6.41 -7.65
CA VAL A 201 15.34 6.54 -8.54
C VAL A 201 15.97 7.92 -8.41
N MET A 202 15.16 8.98 -8.32
CA MET A 202 15.67 10.35 -8.12
C MET A 202 16.42 10.48 -6.78
N LYS A 203 15.86 9.95 -5.68
CA LYS A 203 16.53 9.93 -4.38
C LYS A 203 17.86 9.16 -4.41
N GLU A 204 17.91 8.01 -5.08
CA GLU A 204 19.15 7.26 -5.26
C GLU A 204 20.20 8.06 -6.05
N CYS A 205 19.77 8.79 -7.09
CA CYS A 205 20.63 9.66 -7.89
C CYS A 205 21.13 10.89 -7.11
N ASP A 206 20.33 11.45 -6.21
CA ASP A 206 20.71 12.60 -5.37
C ASP A 206 21.73 12.21 -4.29
N ILE A 207 21.64 10.99 -3.74
CA ILE A 207 22.55 10.50 -2.70
C ILE A 207 23.91 10.09 -3.28
N ARG A 208 23.99 9.76 -4.58
CA ARG A 208 25.21 9.25 -5.23
C ARG A 208 25.46 9.95 -6.59
N PRO A 209 26.33 10.97 -6.64
CA PRO A 209 26.56 11.77 -7.85
C PRO A 209 26.96 10.97 -9.10
N TRP A 210 27.64 9.83 -8.92
CA TRP A 210 28.07 8.96 -10.02
C TRP A 210 26.91 8.17 -10.65
N GLN A 211 25.84 7.87 -9.91
CA GLN A 211 24.64 7.20 -10.43
C GLN A 211 23.78 8.17 -11.25
N ALA A 212 23.70 9.44 -10.85
CA ALA A 212 23.12 10.50 -11.68
C ALA A 212 23.83 10.66 -13.04
N LEU A 213 25.16 10.46 -13.06
CA LEU A 213 25.95 10.47 -14.31
C LEU A 213 25.58 9.28 -15.21
N LEU A 214 25.42 8.08 -14.66
CA LEU A 214 24.99 6.88 -15.38
C LEU A 214 23.55 6.99 -15.91
N CYS A 215 22.63 7.56 -15.13
CA CYS A 215 21.25 7.82 -15.57
C CYS A 215 21.19 8.85 -16.71
N ARG A 216 22.01 9.90 -16.66
CA ARG A 216 22.16 10.87 -17.77
C ARG A 216 22.76 10.22 -19.01
N GLN A 217 23.78 9.38 -18.84
CA GLN A 217 24.37 8.62 -19.96
C GLN A 217 23.36 7.65 -20.60
N HIS A 218 22.51 6.99 -19.80
CA HIS A 218 21.41 6.17 -20.30
C HIS A 218 20.32 6.97 -21.02
N GLN A 219 20.03 8.20 -20.60
CA GLN A 219 19.10 9.11 -21.30
C GLN A 219 19.66 9.60 -22.64
N ILE A 220 20.98 9.81 -22.72
CA ILE A 220 21.67 10.28 -23.93
C ILE A 220 21.84 9.13 -24.94
N ALA A 221 22.06 7.90 -24.46
CA ALA A 221 22.04 6.69 -25.27
C ALA A 221 20.60 6.22 -25.56
N ARG A 222 19.79 7.02 -26.24
CA ARG A 222 18.55 6.49 -26.82
C ARG A 222 18.91 5.49 -27.92
N VAL A 223 18.49 4.22 -27.78
CA VAL A 223 17.91 3.35 -28.84
C VAL A 223 17.72 1.92 -28.31
N GLY A 224 16.53 1.37 -28.54
CA GLY A 224 16.23 -0.08 -28.53
C GLY A 224 14.79 -0.40 -28.12
N PRO A 225 13.95 -1.03 -28.96
CA PRO A 225 12.54 -1.33 -28.64
C PRO A 225 12.33 -2.51 -27.66
N ASP A 226 13.33 -2.86 -26.84
CA ASP A 226 13.30 -4.08 -26.01
C ASP A 226 13.84 -3.91 -24.59
N SER A 227 13.21 -3.05 -23.78
CA SER A 227 13.41 -3.14 -22.33
C SER A 227 12.11 -2.92 -21.54
N LYS A 228 11.14 -3.80 -21.73
CA LYS A 228 9.91 -3.88 -20.90
C LYS A 228 10.14 -4.44 -19.48
N LYS A 229 11.34 -4.35 -18.92
CA LYS A 229 11.58 -4.76 -17.52
C LYS A 229 12.45 -3.73 -16.81
N SER A 230 11.84 -3.10 -15.80
CA SER A 230 12.48 -2.21 -14.83
C SER A 230 13.73 -2.86 -14.22
N ILE A 231 14.75 -2.06 -13.87
CA ILE A 231 15.95 -2.51 -13.14
C ILE A 231 15.58 -3.29 -11.86
N LYS A 232 14.45 -2.97 -11.22
CA LYS A 232 13.94 -3.69 -10.05
C LYS A 232 13.49 -5.13 -10.38
N HIS A 233 12.98 -5.36 -11.59
CA HIS A 233 12.63 -6.70 -12.10
C HIS A 233 13.86 -7.58 -12.37
N LYS A 234 15.06 -6.98 -12.52
CA LYS A 234 16.33 -7.72 -12.64
C LYS A 234 16.99 -7.96 -11.29
N GLY A 235 16.72 -7.13 -10.28
CA GLY A 235 17.31 -7.23 -8.94
C GLY A 235 16.54 -8.12 -7.96
N PHE A 236 15.24 -8.34 -8.18
CA PHE A 236 14.40 -9.16 -7.30
C PHE A 236 13.58 -10.15 -8.12
N ASP A 237 14.04 -11.40 -8.20
CA ASP A 237 13.23 -12.54 -8.66
C ASP A 237 12.38 -13.02 -7.49
N LEU A 238 11.23 -12.39 -7.29
CA LEU A 238 10.25 -12.80 -6.28
C LEU A 238 9.10 -13.48 -7.01
N ARG A 239 9.23 -14.81 -7.16
CA ARG A 239 8.11 -15.64 -7.60
C ARG A 239 6.93 -15.44 -6.63
N PRO A 240 5.73 -15.14 -7.13
CA PRO A 240 4.55 -15.21 -6.30
C PRO A 240 4.34 -16.68 -5.92
N LEU A 241 4.46 -16.99 -4.62
CA LEU A 241 3.99 -18.26 -4.06
C LEU A 241 2.46 -18.25 -4.12
N CYS A 242 1.90 -18.56 -5.29
CA CYS A 242 0.53 -19.01 -5.42
C CYS A 242 0.43 -20.43 -4.84
N LYS A 243 -0.76 -20.75 -4.30
CA LYS A 243 -1.09 -21.95 -3.51
C LYS A 243 -0.87 -23.31 -4.18
N ASP A 244 -0.34 -23.36 -5.40
CA ASP A 244 -0.17 -24.61 -6.15
C ASP A 244 1.06 -25.44 -5.70
N LEU A 245 1.96 -24.87 -4.88
CA LEU A 245 3.08 -25.63 -4.30
C LEU A 245 2.69 -26.48 -3.08
N LEU A 246 1.49 -26.32 -2.50
CA LEU A 246 0.98 -27.23 -1.48
C LEU A 246 0.44 -28.55 -2.06
N ALA A 247 0.19 -28.62 -3.37
CA ALA A 247 -0.16 -29.88 -4.05
C ALA A 247 1.07 -30.72 -4.41
N ALA A 248 2.24 -30.11 -4.53
CA ALA A 248 3.51 -30.82 -4.81
C ALA A 248 4.21 -31.33 -3.54
N ALA A 249 3.81 -30.88 -2.35
CA ALA A 249 4.34 -31.34 -1.06
C ALA A 249 3.55 -32.52 -0.44
N LYS A 250 2.64 -33.14 -1.20
CA LYS A 250 1.90 -34.35 -0.82
C LYS A 250 2.16 -35.54 -1.75
N LYS A 251 3.38 -35.69 -2.25
CA LYS A 251 3.91 -36.96 -2.75
C LYS A 251 5.22 -37.29 -2.06
#